data_AF-A0A954LEE5-F1
#
_entry.id   AF-A0A954LEE5-F1
#
_cell.length_a   1.000
_cell.length_b   1.000
_cell.length_c   1.000
_cell.angle_alpha   90.00
_cell.angle_beta   90.00
_cell.angle_gamma   90.00
#
_symmetry.space_group_name_H-M   'P 1'
#
loop_
_entity.id
_entity.type
_entity.pdbx_description
1 polymer ?
#
loop_
_entity_poly.entity_id
_entity_poly.type
_entity_poly.pdbx_seq_one_letter_code
_entity_poly.pdbx_strand_id
1 'polypeptide(L)'
;VAGETSRSHLGKKKLRAGHAGTSANNGSADSPEESAAIAAQLLERIESYGGNKEPATAFSWLSEKNGLGMPVVTPPKDQSPDGDTCNSCVAFAVVAAVEARMNIMALQKAGEVNLSEGYLFFAGCDFCCGSGWTTQGGLEAAKNGIPTEEAFPYDPKTKQKPGPVQPVVHVDRFGRIPTPQDMKRAIQVKGPVVAEMTLYEDFKFYQSGVYEHVAGAEIGEHAICIVGYDDAESCWLCKNSWGTDWGFDPTDPGGGGFFKIKYGEAGLGTLPHFDFDIHIELSKPEATAVLDRIVQAAKDVPSLLQCLFWIGRGKPHFCAPNHHEIIQIYCGILAAYPEMEERFTMAIAAIGQPADASNANESAVT
;
A
#
# COMPACT_ATOMS: atom_id res chain seq x y z
N VAL A 1 13.88 -19.54 27.17
CA VAL A 1 15.31 -19.68 27.55
C VAL A 1 16.11 -19.80 26.27
N ALA A 2 17.22 -19.08 26.19
CA ALA A 2 18.08 -18.96 25.03
C ALA A 2 18.73 -20.28 24.57
N GLY A 3 18.95 -20.38 23.26
CA GLY A 3 20.03 -21.14 22.61
C GLY A 3 19.90 -22.67 22.60
N GLU A 4 19.89 -23.25 21.40
CA GLU A 4 20.79 -24.37 21.10
C GLU A 4 20.95 -24.57 19.58
N THR A 5 22.15 -24.25 19.09
CA THR A 5 22.69 -24.69 17.81
C THR A 5 22.97 -26.19 17.82
N SER A 6 22.66 -26.89 16.73
CA SER A 6 23.43 -28.08 16.33
C SER A 6 23.87 -27.96 14.87
N ARG A 7 25.20 -28.04 14.66
CA ARG A 7 25.84 -28.14 13.34
C ARG A 7 25.76 -29.59 12.87
N SER A 8 25.29 -29.81 11.65
CA SER A 8 25.67 -31.00 10.88
C SER A 8 26.12 -30.60 9.48
N HIS A 9 27.31 -31.08 9.13
CA HIS A 9 28.04 -30.83 7.90
C HIS A 9 27.27 -31.27 6.65
N LEU A 10 27.17 -30.39 5.65
CA LEU A 10 27.08 -30.81 4.24
C LEU A 10 27.93 -29.89 3.36
N GLY A 11 28.69 -30.53 2.48
CA GLY A 11 29.90 -30.02 1.88
C GLY A 11 29.72 -29.01 0.76
N LYS A 12 30.80 -28.24 0.57
CA LYS A 12 31.07 -27.33 -0.54
C LYS A 12 30.73 -27.96 -1.90
N LYS A 13 29.70 -27.43 -2.58
CA LYS A 13 29.65 -27.43 -4.05
C LYS A 13 29.66 -26.00 -4.54
N LYS A 14 30.74 -25.65 -5.23
CA LYS A 14 30.86 -24.46 -6.07
C LYS A 14 29.73 -24.48 -7.10
N LEU A 15 28.94 -23.42 -7.17
CA LEU A 15 28.22 -23.04 -8.39
C LEU A 15 28.89 -21.78 -8.93
N ARG A 16 29.52 -21.93 -10.09
CA ARG A 16 30.17 -20.86 -10.85
C ARG A 16 29.26 -20.55 -12.05
N ALA A 17 28.98 -19.26 -12.23
CA ALA A 17 28.62 -18.56 -13.45
C ALA A 17 27.39 -19.02 -14.26
N GLY A 18 26.43 -18.10 -14.39
CA GLY A 18 25.42 -18.05 -15.43
C GLY A 18 25.02 -16.61 -15.67
N HIS A 19 25.88 -15.85 -16.35
CA HIS A 19 25.49 -14.60 -17.00
C HIS A 19 24.60 -15.00 -18.17
N ALA A 20 23.28 -14.95 -17.97
CA ALA A 20 22.29 -15.10 -19.02
C ALA A 20 21.42 -13.86 -18.98
N GLY A 21 21.75 -12.90 -19.84
CA GLY A 21 20.80 -11.89 -20.27
C GLY A 21 19.57 -12.63 -20.80
N THR A 22 18.49 -12.56 -20.03
CA THR A 22 17.16 -12.78 -20.54
C THR A 22 16.41 -11.50 -20.24
N SER A 23 16.18 -10.74 -21.31
CA SER A 23 15.13 -9.75 -21.41
C SER A 23 13.82 -10.44 -21.02
N ALA A 24 13.51 -10.45 -19.73
CA ALA A 24 12.16 -10.68 -19.27
C ALA A 24 11.37 -9.44 -19.69
N ASN A 25 10.42 -9.65 -20.61
CA ASN A 25 9.36 -8.71 -20.91
C ASN A 25 8.61 -8.47 -19.58
N ASN A 26 9.04 -7.45 -18.85
CA ASN A 26 8.41 -7.02 -17.61
C ASN A 26 7.18 -6.21 -18.01
N GLY A 27 6.00 -6.82 -17.89
CA GLY A 27 4.73 -6.18 -18.20
C GLY A 27 4.42 -4.99 -17.29
N SER A 28 5.05 -3.85 -17.53
CA SER A 28 4.35 -2.57 -17.37
C SER A 28 3.08 -2.61 -18.22
N ALA A 29 2.04 -1.85 -17.89
CA ALA A 29 0.83 -1.78 -18.73
C ALA A 29 1.25 -1.61 -20.21
N ASP A 30 0.97 -2.63 -21.02
CA ASP A 30 1.62 -2.81 -22.33
C ASP A 30 0.96 -1.91 -23.39
N SER A 31 -0.09 -1.17 -23.02
CA SER A 31 -0.67 -0.11 -23.86
C SER A 31 -1.34 1.02 -23.05
N PRO A 32 -1.44 2.23 -23.65
CA PRO A 32 -2.26 3.33 -23.11
C PRO A 32 -3.74 2.97 -22.89
N GLU A 33 -4.28 1.97 -23.60
CA GLU A 33 -5.67 1.51 -23.47
C GLU A 33 -5.90 0.69 -22.19
N GLU A 34 -4.94 -0.16 -21.81
CA GLU A 34 -4.99 -0.91 -20.55
C GLU A 34 -4.96 0.03 -19.34
N SER A 35 -4.03 1.01 -19.34
CA SER A 35 -3.93 2.01 -18.28
C SER A 35 -5.22 2.83 -18.11
N ALA A 36 -5.94 3.10 -19.21
CA ALA A 36 -7.22 3.80 -19.19
C ALA A 36 -8.34 2.97 -18.54
N ALA A 37 -8.44 1.68 -18.89
CA ALA A 37 -9.45 0.77 -18.35
C ALA A 37 -9.27 0.51 -16.84
N ILE A 38 -8.02 0.40 -16.39
CA ILE A 38 -7.64 0.21 -14.98
C ILE A 38 -8.05 1.42 -14.14
N ALA A 39 -7.78 2.61 -14.65
CA ALA A 39 -8.13 3.84 -13.97
C ALA A 39 -9.65 4.11 -14.01
N ALA A 40 -10.33 3.77 -15.10
CA ALA A 40 -11.78 3.85 -15.19
C ALA A 40 -12.48 3.00 -14.15
N GLN A 41 -11.99 1.79 -13.90
CA GLN A 41 -12.52 0.93 -12.84
C GLN A 41 -12.22 1.49 -11.43
N LEU A 42 -11.05 2.13 -11.20
CA LEU A 42 -10.74 2.78 -9.92
C LEU A 42 -11.73 3.91 -9.63
N LEU A 43 -12.08 4.64 -10.68
CA LEU A 43 -12.91 5.82 -10.62
C LEU A 43 -14.39 5.47 -10.52
N GLU A 44 -14.88 4.48 -11.28
CA GLU A 44 -16.21 3.89 -11.06
C GLU A 44 -16.35 3.38 -9.62
N ARG A 45 -15.29 2.80 -9.06
CA ARG A 45 -15.27 2.34 -7.66
C ARG A 45 -15.34 3.52 -6.70
N ILE A 46 -14.49 4.52 -6.87
CA ILE A 46 -14.46 5.77 -6.10
C ILE A 46 -15.84 6.48 -6.18
N GLU A 47 -16.49 6.53 -7.33
CA GLU A 47 -17.86 7.00 -7.54
C GLU A 47 -18.91 6.14 -6.85
N SER A 48 -18.77 4.82 -6.93
CA SER A 48 -19.69 3.90 -6.29
C SER A 48 -19.68 4.03 -4.78
N TYR A 49 -18.59 4.49 -4.15
CA TYR A 49 -18.48 4.68 -2.69
C TYR A 49 -18.54 6.15 -2.25
N GLY A 50 -18.59 7.09 -3.20
CA GLY A 50 -18.76 8.51 -2.98
C GLY A 50 -20.18 8.82 -2.51
N GLY A 51 -20.36 8.92 -1.19
CA GLY A 51 -21.59 9.36 -0.54
C GLY A 51 -22.36 8.22 0.11
N ASN A 52 -22.35 8.16 1.44
CA ASN A 52 -23.15 7.30 2.34
C ASN A 52 -23.40 5.82 1.96
N LYS A 53 -22.77 5.29 0.90
CA LYS A 53 -22.99 3.92 0.45
C LYS A 53 -22.18 2.98 1.33
N GLU A 54 -22.81 1.85 1.63
CA GLU A 54 -22.15 0.81 2.39
C GLU A 54 -21.00 0.21 1.58
N PRO A 55 -19.85 -0.08 2.22
CA PRO A 55 -18.76 -0.87 1.64
C PRO A 55 -19.28 -2.18 1.02
N ALA A 56 -18.69 -2.66 -0.08
CA ALA A 56 -19.05 -3.99 -0.59
C ALA A 56 -18.76 -5.07 0.45
N THR A 57 -19.52 -6.16 0.42
CA THR A 57 -19.45 -7.24 1.42
C THR A 57 -18.16 -8.05 1.38
N ALA A 58 -17.38 -7.96 0.30
CA ALA A 58 -16.05 -8.55 0.21
C ALA A 58 -15.16 -7.70 -0.71
N PHE A 59 -13.88 -7.61 -0.37
CA PHE A 59 -12.91 -6.84 -1.13
C PHE A 59 -11.47 -7.29 -0.83
N SER A 60 -10.59 -7.28 -1.83
CA SER A 60 -9.18 -7.60 -1.62
C SER A 60 -8.29 -6.93 -2.64
N TRP A 61 -7.25 -6.23 -2.18
CA TRP A 61 -6.21 -5.64 -3.02
C TRP A 61 -5.26 -6.66 -3.68
N LEU A 62 -5.39 -7.95 -3.35
CA LEU A 62 -4.68 -9.06 -4.01
C LEU A 62 -5.44 -9.59 -5.23
N SER A 63 -6.71 -9.22 -5.39
CA SER A 63 -7.54 -9.70 -6.51
C SER A 63 -7.50 -8.73 -7.68
N GLU A 64 -7.54 -9.24 -8.91
CA GLU A 64 -7.82 -8.43 -10.11
C GLU A 64 -9.23 -7.80 -10.07
N LYS A 65 -10.14 -8.36 -9.27
CA LYS A 65 -11.52 -7.85 -9.08
C LYS A 65 -11.60 -6.70 -8.07
N ASN A 66 -10.49 -6.07 -7.74
CA ASN A 66 -10.40 -4.94 -6.81
C ASN A 66 -10.81 -3.59 -7.44
N GLY A 67 -11.22 -3.59 -8.71
CA GLY A 67 -11.52 -2.37 -9.47
C GLY A 67 -10.29 -1.70 -10.07
N LEU A 68 -9.10 -2.30 -10.02
CA LEU A 68 -7.94 -1.91 -10.83
C LEU A 68 -7.60 -2.97 -11.87
N GLY A 69 -8.31 -4.09 -11.94
CA GLY A 69 -7.95 -5.19 -12.85
C GLY A 69 -6.60 -5.84 -12.54
N MET A 70 -5.93 -5.47 -11.44
CA MET A 70 -4.58 -5.93 -11.11
C MET A 70 -4.34 -5.95 -9.59
N PRO A 71 -3.52 -6.89 -9.08
CA PRO A 71 -3.05 -6.84 -7.70
C PRO A 71 -2.08 -5.67 -7.50
N VAL A 72 -2.19 -4.99 -6.36
CA VAL A 72 -1.36 -3.81 -6.02
C VAL A 72 -0.50 -3.99 -4.77
N VAL A 73 -0.70 -5.09 -4.04
CA VAL A 73 0.08 -5.42 -2.85
C VAL A 73 1.34 -6.16 -3.27
N THR A 74 2.50 -5.65 -2.87
CA THR A 74 3.82 -6.26 -3.12
C THR A 74 3.93 -7.66 -2.48
N PRO A 75 4.85 -8.53 -2.94
CA PRO A 75 5.08 -9.83 -2.33
C PRO A 75 5.38 -9.74 -0.80
N PRO A 76 5.01 -10.76 0.00
CA PRO A 76 5.42 -10.86 1.39
C PRO A 76 6.94 -10.86 1.55
N LYS A 77 7.41 -10.15 2.57
CA LYS A 77 8.82 -10.12 2.98
C LYS A 77 8.99 -10.82 4.33
N ASP A 78 10.22 -11.01 4.76
CA ASP A 78 10.56 -11.65 6.03
C ASP A 78 11.31 -10.67 6.93
N GLN A 79 10.78 -10.45 8.13
CA GLN A 79 11.39 -9.61 9.17
C GLN A 79 12.45 -10.37 9.99
N SER A 80 12.60 -11.68 9.80
CA SER A 80 13.59 -12.50 10.48
C SER A 80 14.28 -13.49 9.51
N PRO A 81 14.85 -12.99 8.39
CA PRO A 81 15.50 -13.83 7.41
C PRO A 81 16.65 -14.60 8.05
N ASP A 82 16.87 -15.84 7.59
CA ASP A 82 17.87 -16.78 8.12
C ASP A 82 17.73 -17.11 9.62
N GLY A 83 16.58 -16.81 10.23
CA GLY A 83 16.30 -17.02 11.65
C GLY A 83 16.83 -15.93 12.58
N ASP A 84 17.34 -14.82 12.04
CA ASP A 84 17.82 -13.69 12.84
C ASP A 84 16.65 -12.79 13.26
N THR A 85 16.31 -12.82 14.54
CA THR A 85 15.09 -12.17 15.05
C THR A 85 15.25 -10.66 15.24
N CYS A 86 14.32 -9.88 14.68
CA CYS A 86 14.12 -8.47 14.98
C CYS A 86 12.62 -8.16 15.05
N ASN A 87 12.19 -7.46 16.10
CA ASN A 87 10.80 -7.03 16.31
C ASN A 87 10.45 -5.81 15.44
N SER A 88 10.63 -5.92 14.13
CA SER A 88 10.46 -4.86 13.13
C SER A 88 9.10 -4.89 12.41
N CYS A 89 8.13 -5.69 12.89
CA CYS A 89 6.83 -5.91 12.25
C CYS A 89 6.09 -4.62 11.85
N VAL A 90 6.12 -3.59 12.70
CA VAL A 90 5.49 -2.29 12.37
C VAL A 90 6.14 -1.63 11.14
N ALA A 91 7.46 -1.80 10.89
CA ALA A 91 8.10 -1.26 9.68
C ALA A 91 7.60 -1.96 8.43
N PHE A 92 7.51 -3.29 8.49
CA PHE A 92 6.96 -4.09 7.41
C PHE A 92 5.48 -3.79 7.17
N ALA A 93 4.68 -3.61 8.22
CA ALA A 93 3.27 -3.26 8.09
C ALA A 93 3.09 -1.89 7.43
N VAL A 94 3.84 -0.88 7.89
CA VAL A 94 3.81 0.49 7.33
C VAL A 94 4.30 0.48 5.88
N VAL A 95 5.47 -0.10 5.59
CA VAL A 95 6.01 -0.17 4.23
C VAL A 95 5.06 -0.91 3.29
N ALA A 96 4.51 -2.07 3.69
CA ALA A 96 3.58 -2.81 2.85
C ALA A 96 2.33 -1.97 2.49
N ALA A 97 1.79 -1.20 3.43
CA ALA A 97 0.66 -0.33 3.17
C ALA A 97 1.05 0.89 2.30
N VAL A 98 2.23 1.47 2.50
CA VAL A 98 2.75 2.59 1.69
C VAL A 98 3.02 2.13 0.25
N GLU A 99 3.69 1.00 0.04
CA GLU A 99 3.94 0.42 -1.29
C GLU A 99 2.64 0.18 -2.05
N ALA A 100 1.64 -0.43 -1.39
CA ALA A 100 0.33 -0.65 -2.01
C ALA A 100 -0.37 0.66 -2.38
N ARG A 101 -0.28 1.69 -1.53
CA ARG A 101 -0.82 3.03 -1.84
C ARG A 101 -0.10 3.68 -3.00
N MET A 102 1.23 3.59 -3.07
CA MET A 102 1.99 4.06 -4.23
C MET A 102 1.52 3.37 -5.50
N ASN A 103 1.28 2.06 -5.48
CA ASN A 103 0.78 1.33 -6.64
C ASN A 103 -0.64 1.75 -7.04
N ILE A 104 -1.54 1.95 -6.08
CA ILE A 104 -2.90 2.46 -6.31
C ILE A 104 -2.84 3.86 -6.95
N MET A 105 -2.02 4.74 -6.39
CA MET A 105 -1.86 6.13 -6.82
C MET A 105 -1.21 6.24 -8.20
N ALA A 106 -0.21 5.41 -8.48
CA ALA A 106 0.47 5.36 -9.78
C ALA A 106 -0.28 4.50 -10.82
N LEU A 107 -1.44 3.92 -10.46
CA LEU A 107 -2.25 3.06 -11.34
C LEU A 107 -1.40 1.93 -11.94
N GLN A 108 -0.65 1.24 -11.09
CA GLN A 108 0.29 0.19 -11.51
C GLN A 108 0.20 -1.05 -10.63
N LYS A 109 0.71 -2.16 -11.18
CA LYS A 109 0.67 -3.46 -10.52
C LYS A 109 1.72 -3.56 -9.42
N ALA A 110 1.53 -4.55 -8.55
CA ALA A 110 2.52 -4.95 -7.56
C ALA A 110 3.87 -5.32 -8.22
N GLY A 111 4.98 -4.91 -7.58
CA GLY A 111 6.34 -5.29 -7.96
C GLY A 111 7.24 -4.15 -8.46
N GLU A 112 6.67 -2.99 -8.77
CA GLU A 112 7.44 -1.80 -9.20
C GLU A 112 8.04 -1.02 -8.03
N VAL A 113 7.45 -1.15 -6.84
CA VAL A 113 7.88 -0.44 -5.62
C VAL A 113 8.50 -1.43 -4.65
N ASN A 114 9.70 -1.12 -4.18
CA ASN A 114 10.38 -1.86 -3.12
C ASN A 114 11.07 -0.86 -2.17
N LEU A 115 10.40 -0.54 -1.06
CA LEU A 115 10.85 0.42 -0.06
C LEU A 115 11.61 -0.27 1.06
N SER A 116 12.44 0.50 1.76
CA SER A 116 13.30 0.00 2.82
C SER A 116 12.62 -0.03 4.19
N GLU A 117 12.22 -1.22 4.63
CA GLU A 117 11.85 -1.45 6.04
C GLU A 117 13.03 -1.18 6.97
N GLY A 118 14.24 -1.51 6.53
CA GLY A 118 15.46 -1.33 7.33
C GLY A 118 15.72 0.13 7.64
N TYR A 119 15.62 1.00 6.63
CA TYR A 119 15.79 2.43 6.81
C TYR A 119 14.72 2.97 7.74
N LEU A 120 13.44 2.69 7.44
CA LEU A 120 12.33 3.17 8.25
C LEU A 120 12.49 2.75 9.72
N PHE A 121 12.82 1.48 9.96
CA PHE A 121 13.00 0.95 11.31
C PHE A 121 14.22 1.55 12.03
N PHE A 122 15.41 1.44 11.45
CA PHE A 122 16.66 1.84 12.13
C PHE A 122 16.92 3.35 12.13
N ALA A 123 16.28 4.13 11.24
CA ALA A 123 16.29 5.60 11.31
C ALA A 123 15.33 6.10 12.39
N GLY A 124 14.13 5.51 12.45
CA GLY A 124 13.08 5.90 13.40
C GLY A 124 13.32 5.40 14.83
N CYS A 125 14.25 4.46 15.01
CA CYS A 125 14.42 3.77 16.27
C CYS A 125 15.86 3.30 16.48
N ASP A 126 16.37 3.42 17.72
CA ASP A 126 17.77 3.08 18.07
C ASP A 126 18.02 1.55 18.07
N PHE A 127 17.99 0.93 19.25
CA PHE A 127 18.28 -0.50 19.47
C PHE A 127 17.00 -1.29 19.79
N CYS A 128 16.05 -1.29 18.87
CA CYS A 128 14.71 -1.82 19.14
C CYS A 128 14.40 -3.18 18.52
N CYS A 129 15.37 -3.88 17.93
CA CYS A 129 15.08 -5.27 17.51
C CYS A 129 14.58 -6.15 18.67
N GLY A 130 14.92 -5.82 19.94
CA GLY A 130 14.37 -6.51 21.12
C GLY A 130 13.02 -6.00 21.61
N SER A 131 12.71 -4.71 21.44
CA SER A 131 11.50 -4.08 22.00
C SER A 131 10.40 -3.78 20.99
N GLY A 132 10.74 -3.72 19.71
CA GLY A 132 9.89 -3.14 18.67
C GLY A 132 9.61 -1.65 18.89
N TRP A 133 8.53 -1.20 18.25
CA TRP A 133 8.03 0.17 18.24
C TRP A 133 6.51 0.14 18.03
N THR A 134 5.82 1.20 18.46
CA THR A 134 4.36 1.31 18.29
C THR A 134 4.03 1.66 16.83
N THR A 135 2.85 1.27 16.34
CA THR A 135 2.41 1.64 14.98
C THR A 135 2.39 3.15 14.76
N GLN A 136 1.95 3.91 15.76
CA GLN A 136 2.00 5.37 15.73
C GLN A 136 3.44 5.91 15.59
N GLY A 137 4.40 5.32 16.32
CA GLY A 137 5.82 5.69 16.19
C GLY A 137 6.37 5.40 14.79
N GLY A 138 5.97 4.26 14.19
CA GLY A 138 6.37 3.92 12.84
C GLY A 138 5.80 4.86 11.77
N LEU A 139 4.53 5.24 11.89
CA LEU A 139 3.90 6.22 11.01
C LEU A 139 4.50 7.62 11.17
N GLU A 140 4.87 8.01 12.40
CA GLU A 140 5.57 9.28 12.64
C GLU A 140 6.98 9.27 12.03
N ALA A 141 7.71 8.16 12.16
CA ALA A 141 9.02 8.01 11.53
C ALA A 141 8.93 8.09 10.00
N ALA A 142 7.89 7.51 9.40
CA ALA A 142 7.63 7.53 7.96
C ALA A 142 7.38 8.94 7.40
N LYS A 143 7.04 9.94 8.24
CA LYS A 143 6.98 11.34 7.81
C LYS A 143 8.34 11.91 7.39
N ASN A 144 9.43 11.39 7.95
CA ASN A 144 10.79 11.76 7.54
C ASN A 144 11.18 11.17 6.18
N GLY A 145 10.34 10.30 5.62
CA GLY A 145 10.52 9.70 4.31
C GLY A 145 11.09 8.29 4.36
N ILE A 146 10.76 7.51 3.35
CA ILE A 146 11.17 6.12 3.18
C ILE A 146 11.91 6.02 1.83
N PRO A 147 13.18 5.59 1.80
CA PRO A 147 13.91 5.34 0.56
C PRO A 147 13.61 3.94 0.02
N THR A 148 14.21 3.59 -1.12
CA THR A 148 14.13 2.25 -1.69
C THR A 148 14.93 1.24 -0.87
N GLU A 149 14.52 -0.03 -0.94
CA GLU A 149 15.23 -1.17 -0.36
C GLU A 149 16.67 -1.29 -0.90
N GLU A 150 16.89 -0.92 -2.17
CA GLU A 150 18.25 -0.87 -2.75
C GLU A 150 19.16 0.12 -2.03
N ALA A 151 18.63 1.29 -1.65
CA ALA A 151 19.41 2.33 -1.02
C ALA A 151 19.80 1.99 0.42
N PHE A 152 19.00 1.16 1.09
CA PHE A 152 19.32 0.59 2.40
C PHE A 152 18.66 -0.78 2.58
N PRO A 153 19.36 -1.89 2.27
CA PRO A 153 18.78 -3.22 2.39
C PRO A 153 18.46 -3.61 3.83
N TYR A 154 17.39 -4.37 4.03
CA TYR A 154 17.03 -4.91 5.34
C TYR A 154 18.06 -5.95 5.81
N ASP A 155 18.70 -5.68 6.94
CA ASP A 155 19.50 -6.64 7.67
C ASP A 155 19.13 -6.60 9.16
N PRO A 156 18.48 -7.63 9.72
CA PRO A 156 18.09 -7.68 11.14
C PRO A 156 19.30 -7.69 12.09
N LYS A 157 20.50 -8.00 11.59
CA LYS A 157 21.75 -7.94 12.36
C LYS A 157 22.30 -6.52 12.46
N THR A 158 21.80 -5.57 11.67
CA THR A 158 22.25 -4.19 11.69
C THR A 158 22.24 -3.62 13.10
N LYS A 159 23.36 -3.00 13.50
CA LYS A 159 23.56 -2.34 14.80
C LYS A 159 23.79 -0.84 14.67
N GLN A 160 23.63 -0.30 13.47
CA GLN A 160 23.96 1.08 13.15
C GLN A 160 22.73 1.79 12.59
N LYS A 161 22.56 3.05 12.97
CA LYS A 161 21.60 3.90 12.29
C LYS A 161 22.04 4.14 10.85
N PRO A 162 21.09 4.17 9.90
CA PRO A 162 21.39 4.55 8.53
C PRO A 162 21.92 5.99 8.48
N GLY A 163 22.81 6.25 7.52
CA GLY A 163 23.16 7.63 7.14
C GLY A 163 22.01 8.30 6.35
N PRO A 164 22.16 9.57 5.96
CA PRO A 164 21.18 10.24 5.11
C PRO A 164 21.06 9.53 3.75
N VAL A 165 19.83 9.23 3.36
CA VAL A 165 19.47 8.64 2.06
C VAL A 165 18.28 9.44 1.52
N GLN A 166 18.24 9.67 0.21
CA GLN A 166 17.12 10.37 -0.42
C GLN A 166 15.84 9.53 -0.33
N PRO A 167 14.78 10.01 0.34
CA PRO A 167 13.50 9.32 0.37
C PRO A 167 12.79 9.39 -0.99
N VAL A 168 11.92 8.42 -1.26
CA VAL A 168 11.05 8.40 -2.45
C VAL A 168 9.57 8.63 -2.11
N VAL A 169 9.20 8.49 -0.83
CA VAL A 169 7.83 8.68 -0.36
C VAL A 169 7.83 9.10 1.11
N HIS A 170 6.84 9.92 1.48
CA HIS A 170 6.58 10.37 2.84
C HIS A 170 5.15 9.99 3.24
N VAL A 171 4.95 9.69 4.52
CA VAL A 171 3.61 9.78 5.12
C VAL A 171 3.37 11.25 5.47
N ASP A 172 2.24 11.83 5.05
CA ASP A 172 1.93 13.23 5.35
C ASP A 172 1.19 13.36 6.67
N ARG A 173 0.05 12.67 6.75
CA ARG A 173 -0.82 12.62 7.91
C ARG A 173 -1.34 11.21 8.09
N PHE A 174 -1.64 10.85 9.33
CA PHE A 174 -2.25 9.58 9.67
C PHE A 174 -3.29 9.77 10.75
N GLY A 175 -4.29 8.90 10.75
CA GLY A 175 -5.43 8.98 11.66
C GLY A 175 -5.83 7.59 12.15
N ARG A 176 -6.23 7.51 13.41
CA ARG A 176 -6.84 6.28 13.93
C ARG A 176 -8.23 6.14 13.32
N ILE A 177 -8.52 4.95 12.79
CA ILE A 177 -9.84 4.61 12.28
C ILE A 177 -10.70 4.17 13.48
N PRO A 178 -11.95 4.67 13.62
CA PRO A 178 -12.71 4.47 14.84
C PRO A 178 -13.53 3.18 14.86
N THR A 179 -13.92 2.64 13.69
CA THR A 179 -14.82 1.48 13.61
C THR A 179 -14.39 0.49 12.52
N PRO A 180 -14.76 -0.81 12.67
CA PRO A 180 -14.60 -1.79 11.59
C PRO A 180 -15.23 -1.36 10.26
N GLN A 181 -16.35 -0.63 10.30
CA GLN A 181 -17.02 -0.16 9.09
C GLN A 181 -16.22 0.93 8.39
N ASP A 182 -15.66 1.87 9.16
CA ASP A 182 -14.77 2.89 8.63
C ASP A 182 -13.46 2.27 8.10
N MET A 183 -13.00 1.17 8.70
CA MET A 183 -11.83 0.44 8.21
C MET A 183 -12.11 -0.26 6.88
N LYS A 184 -13.27 -0.90 6.71
CA LYS A 184 -13.71 -1.44 5.41
C LYS A 184 -13.77 -0.36 4.34
N ARG A 185 -14.31 0.82 4.70
CA ARG A 185 -14.37 1.99 3.81
C ARG A 185 -12.97 2.50 3.47
N ALA A 186 -12.07 2.63 4.45
CA ALA A 186 -10.70 3.07 4.24
C ALA A 186 -9.95 2.10 3.31
N ILE A 187 -10.08 0.78 3.54
CA ILE A 187 -9.47 -0.26 2.70
C ILE A 187 -9.94 -0.12 1.25
N GLN A 188 -11.24 0.01 1.03
CA GLN A 188 -11.79 0.10 -0.33
C GLN A 188 -11.46 1.41 -1.04
N VAL A 189 -11.46 2.53 -0.33
CA VAL A 189 -11.34 3.87 -0.93
C VAL A 189 -9.88 4.28 -1.07
N LYS A 190 -9.08 4.13 0.00
CA LYS A 190 -7.72 4.66 0.09
C LYS A 190 -6.64 3.62 -0.13
N GLY A 191 -6.88 2.36 0.24
CA GLY A 191 -5.86 1.32 0.23
C GLY A 191 -5.67 0.64 1.58
N PRO A 192 -4.70 -0.27 1.70
CA PRO A 192 -4.48 -1.05 2.91
C PRO A 192 -4.31 -0.23 4.20
N VAL A 193 -4.69 -0.84 5.32
CA VAL A 193 -4.69 -0.27 6.67
C VAL A 193 -3.62 -0.94 7.53
N VAL A 194 -2.87 -0.14 8.28
CA VAL A 194 -1.90 -0.67 9.27
C VAL A 194 -2.65 -0.95 10.57
N ALA A 195 -2.52 -2.14 11.14
CA ALA A 195 -3.21 -2.51 12.37
C ALA A 195 -2.34 -3.31 13.33
N GLU A 196 -2.64 -3.19 14.62
CA GLU A 196 -2.06 -4.01 15.69
C GLU A 196 -3.00 -5.16 16.05
N MET A 197 -2.42 -6.30 16.40
CA MET A 197 -3.12 -7.48 16.91
C MET A 197 -2.36 -8.07 18.10
N THR A 198 -3.09 -8.70 19.02
CA THR A 198 -2.50 -9.55 20.05
C THR A 198 -1.97 -10.83 19.40
N LEU A 199 -0.75 -11.22 19.75
CA LEU A 199 -0.10 -12.41 19.22
C LEU A 199 -0.20 -13.57 20.21
N TYR A 200 -0.68 -14.71 19.73
CA TYR A 200 -0.80 -15.96 20.50
C TYR A 200 0.15 -17.04 19.97
N GLU A 201 0.46 -18.04 20.81
CA GLU A 201 1.38 -19.13 20.45
C GLU A 201 0.90 -19.95 19.25
N ASP A 202 -0.40 -20.22 19.14
CA ASP A 202 -0.99 -21.02 18.06
C ASP A 202 -0.94 -20.32 16.71
N PHE A 203 -0.97 -18.98 16.66
CA PHE A 203 -0.84 -18.20 15.42
C PHE A 203 0.45 -18.48 14.64
N LYS A 204 1.54 -18.83 15.32
CA LYS A 204 2.82 -19.20 14.68
C LYS A 204 2.68 -20.40 13.75
N PHE A 205 1.69 -21.26 13.99
CA PHE A 205 1.45 -22.49 13.23
C PHE A 205 0.29 -22.35 12.24
N TYR A 206 -0.26 -21.14 12.08
CA TYR A 206 -1.30 -20.88 11.09
C TYR A 206 -0.82 -21.25 9.68
N GLN A 207 -1.67 -21.96 8.94
CA GLN A 207 -1.42 -22.37 7.55
C GLN A 207 -2.49 -21.81 6.62
N SER A 208 -3.78 -21.99 6.93
CA SER A 208 -4.88 -21.50 6.10
C SER A 208 -6.19 -21.46 6.89
N GLY A 209 -7.27 -20.98 6.25
CA GLY A 209 -8.58 -20.82 6.88
C GLY A 209 -8.73 -19.46 7.56
N VAL A 210 -9.80 -19.28 8.32
CA VAL A 210 -10.01 -18.07 9.13
C VAL A 210 -9.45 -18.34 10.52
N TYR A 211 -8.41 -17.61 10.91
CA TYR A 211 -7.80 -17.75 12.23
C TYR A 211 -8.77 -17.30 13.34
N GLU A 212 -8.86 -18.15 14.35
CA GLU A 212 -9.44 -17.91 15.67
C GLU A 212 -8.46 -18.48 16.69
N HIS A 213 -8.19 -17.75 17.78
CA HIS A 213 -7.35 -18.28 18.85
C HIS A 213 -8.06 -19.42 19.57
N VAL A 214 -7.42 -20.58 19.67
CA VAL A 214 -7.99 -21.78 20.30
C VAL A 214 -7.08 -22.39 21.36
N ALA A 215 -5.78 -22.06 21.36
CA ALA A 215 -4.83 -22.64 22.31
C ALA A 215 -3.57 -21.80 22.50
N GLY A 216 -2.92 -21.98 23.65
CA GLY A 216 -1.64 -21.33 23.97
C GLY A 216 -1.79 -19.97 24.63
N ALA A 217 -0.68 -19.43 25.11
CA ALA A 217 -0.67 -18.14 25.80
C ALA A 217 -0.59 -16.95 24.83
N GLU A 218 -0.99 -15.78 25.34
CA GLU A 218 -0.59 -14.50 24.76
C GLU A 218 0.94 -14.33 24.90
N ILE A 219 1.60 -13.96 23.80
CA ILE A 219 3.06 -13.88 23.72
C ILE A 219 3.57 -12.53 23.20
N GLY A 220 2.67 -11.57 22.95
CA GLY A 220 3.02 -10.20 22.63
C GLY A 220 1.99 -9.51 21.75
N GLU A 221 2.43 -8.43 21.10
CA GLU A 221 1.69 -7.68 20.10
C GLU A 221 2.40 -7.78 18.75
N HIS A 222 1.64 -7.68 17.67
CA HIS A 222 2.15 -7.78 16.31
C HIS A 222 1.44 -6.77 15.41
N ALA A 223 2.17 -6.19 14.46
CA ALA A 223 1.61 -5.27 13.48
C ALA A 223 1.54 -5.92 12.11
N ILE A 224 0.41 -5.69 11.44
CA ILE A 224 0.07 -6.29 10.16
C ILE A 224 -0.52 -5.25 9.21
N CYS A 225 -0.59 -5.59 7.92
CA CYS A 225 -1.21 -4.78 6.91
C CYS A 225 -2.51 -5.45 6.44
N ILE A 226 -3.66 -4.83 6.70
CA ILE A 226 -4.97 -5.33 6.27
C ILE A 226 -5.20 -4.91 4.82
N VAL A 227 -5.28 -5.89 3.94
CA VAL A 227 -5.36 -5.71 2.48
C VAL A 227 -6.74 -6.04 1.90
N GLY A 228 -7.65 -6.56 2.73
CA GLY A 228 -8.99 -6.95 2.30
C GLY A 228 -9.85 -7.50 3.43
N TYR A 229 -11.04 -7.96 3.09
CA TYR A 229 -12.01 -8.55 4.00
C TYR A 229 -13.11 -9.32 3.24
N ASP A 230 -13.82 -10.19 3.96
CA ASP A 230 -14.97 -10.94 3.45
C ASP A 230 -16.02 -11.11 4.56
N ASP A 231 -17.21 -10.55 4.38
CA ASP A 231 -18.33 -10.61 5.32
C ASP A 231 -18.96 -12.00 5.40
N ALA A 232 -18.94 -12.76 4.30
CA ALA A 232 -19.50 -14.12 4.28
C ALA A 232 -18.68 -15.05 5.17
N GLU A 233 -17.36 -14.85 5.22
CA GLU A 233 -16.45 -15.54 6.13
C GLU A 233 -16.22 -14.79 7.45
N SER A 234 -16.79 -13.58 7.60
CA SER A 234 -16.61 -12.70 8.75
C SER A 234 -15.13 -12.47 9.10
N CYS A 235 -14.30 -12.18 8.10
CA CYS A 235 -12.85 -12.13 8.25
C CYS A 235 -12.17 -10.92 7.57
N TRP A 236 -11.03 -10.53 8.14
CA TRP A 236 -10.04 -9.66 7.51
C TRP A 236 -9.04 -10.51 6.73
N LEU A 237 -8.52 -9.98 5.63
CA LEU A 237 -7.40 -10.53 4.89
C LEU A 237 -6.17 -9.64 5.12
N CYS A 238 -5.09 -10.25 5.60
CA CYS A 238 -3.92 -9.53 6.10
C CYS A 238 -2.64 -10.04 5.44
N LYS A 239 -1.72 -9.12 5.15
CA LYS A 239 -0.33 -9.41 4.78
C LYS A 239 0.51 -9.45 6.05
N ASN A 240 1.28 -10.52 6.21
CA ASN A 240 2.24 -10.72 7.29
C ASN A 240 3.68 -10.46 6.78
N SER A 241 4.64 -10.51 7.71
CA SER A 241 6.06 -10.22 7.47
C SER A 241 6.97 -11.37 7.91
N TRP A 242 6.51 -12.62 7.80
CA TRP A 242 7.24 -13.83 8.21
C TRP A 242 7.64 -14.71 7.02
N GLY A 243 7.83 -14.09 5.86
CA GLY A 243 8.16 -14.79 4.62
C GLY A 243 7.01 -15.61 4.04
N THR A 244 7.30 -16.26 2.91
CA THR A 244 6.32 -17.01 2.12
C THR A 244 6.14 -18.46 2.58
N ASP A 245 6.97 -18.95 3.51
CA ASP A 245 6.84 -20.31 4.06
C ASP A 245 5.78 -20.40 5.19
N TRP A 246 5.25 -19.26 5.62
CA TRP A 246 4.24 -19.15 6.67
C TRP A 246 2.87 -18.78 6.08
N GLY A 247 1.78 -19.29 6.64
CA GLY A 247 0.41 -18.95 6.20
C GLY A 247 0.10 -19.46 4.79
N PHE A 248 -0.71 -18.70 4.04
CA PHE A 248 -1.12 -19.04 2.68
C PHE A 248 -1.04 -17.83 1.76
N ASP A 249 -1.12 -18.06 0.45
CA ASP A 249 -1.35 -17.03 -0.55
C ASP A 249 -2.69 -17.28 -1.26
N PRO A 250 -3.64 -16.33 -1.23
CA PRO A 250 -4.93 -16.48 -1.91
C PRO A 250 -4.84 -16.48 -3.45
N THR A 251 -3.68 -16.13 -4.00
CA THR A 251 -3.40 -16.03 -5.44
C THR A 251 -2.45 -17.11 -5.95
N ASP A 252 -1.67 -17.75 -5.07
CA ASP A 252 -0.77 -18.85 -5.40
C ASP A 252 -0.86 -19.99 -4.37
N PRO A 253 -1.42 -21.17 -4.73
CA PRO A 253 -1.51 -22.31 -3.81
C PRO A 253 -0.16 -22.83 -3.28
N GLY A 254 0.96 -22.49 -3.92
CA GLY A 254 2.31 -22.83 -3.45
C GLY A 254 3.00 -21.72 -2.65
N GLY A 255 2.36 -20.55 -2.53
CA GLY A 255 2.86 -19.39 -1.81
C GLY A 255 2.31 -19.24 -0.40
N GLY A 256 2.83 -18.25 0.32
CA GLY A 256 2.43 -17.90 1.68
C GLY A 256 2.64 -16.42 1.97
N GLY A 257 2.53 -16.06 3.24
CA GLY A 257 2.77 -14.71 3.75
C GLY A 257 1.49 -13.91 4.00
N PHE A 258 0.31 -14.48 3.74
CA PHE A 258 -0.98 -13.90 4.08
C PHE A 258 -1.76 -14.79 5.06
N PHE A 259 -2.74 -14.18 5.73
CA PHE A 259 -3.66 -14.88 6.61
C PHE A 259 -5.05 -14.24 6.59
N LYS A 260 -6.07 -15.04 6.92
CA LYS A 260 -7.39 -14.51 7.27
C LYS A 260 -7.57 -14.59 8.77
N ILE A 261 -8.25 -13.62 9.35
CA ILE A 261 -8.52 -13.57 10.78
C ILE A 261 -9.94 -13.07 11.01
N LYS A 262 -10.66 -13.71 11.93
CA LYS A 262 -12.06 -13.39 12.21
C LYS A 262 -12.21 -11.95 12.73
N TYR A 263 -13.32 -11.31 12.41
CA TYR A 263 -13.64 -9.97 12.94
C TYR A 263 -13.66 -9.97 14.47
N GLY A 264 -12.95 -9.01 15.08
CA GLY A 264 -12.85 -8.88 16.54
C GLY A 264 -11.80 -9.79 17.19
N GLU A 265 -11.26 -10.76 16.45
CA GLU A 265 -10.28 -11.70 16.96
C GLU A 265 -8.92 -11.02 17.21
N ALA A 266 -8.19 -11.49 18.23
CA ALA A 266 -6.88 -10.93 18.60
C ALA A 266 -6.87 -9.40 18.78
N GLY A 267 -8.00 -8.83 19.21
CA GLY A 267 -8.15 -7.39 19.42
C GLY A 267 -8.32 -6.58 18.13
N LEU A 268 -8.30 -7.19 16.92
CA LEU A 268 -8.48 -6.46 15.67
C LEU A 268 -9.86 -5.78 15.59
N GLY A 269 -9.84 -4.46 15.41
CA GLY A 269 -11.03 -3.59 15.49
C GLY A 269 -11.18 -2.86 16.83
N THR A 270 -10.42 -3.24 17.86
CA THR A 270 -10.30 -2.51 19.13
C THR A 270 -8.92 -1.91 19.34
N LEU A 271 -7.87 -2.67 19.00
CA LEU A 271 -6.49 -2.20 18.98
C LEU A 271 -6.27 -1.13 17.91
N PRO A 272 -5.18 -0.35 18.00
CA PRO A 272 -4.89 0.70 17.03
C PRO A 272 -4.86 0.19 15.59
N HIS A 273 -5.57 0.92 14.71
CA HIS A 273 -5.59 0.71 13.28
C HIS A 273 -5.66 2.09 12.59
N PHE A 274 -4.84 2.29 11.59
CA PHE A 274 -4.54 3.61 11.03
C PHE A 274 -4.72 3.64 9.52
N ASP A 275 -5.39 4.71 9.06
CA ASP A 275 -5.22 5.19 7.71
C ASP A 275 -4.20 6.33 7.70
N PHE A 276 -3.73 6.66 6.51
CA PHE A 276 -2.78 7.74 6.30
C PHE A 276 -2.97 8.34 4.90
N ASP A 277 -2.27 9.41 4.61
CA ASP A 277 -2.07 9.95 3.26
C ASP A 277 -0.56 9.93 2.97
N ILE A 278 -0.17 9.83 1.70
CA ILE A 278 1.24 9.82 1.30
C ILE A 278 1.56 10.91 0.28
N HIS A 279 2.80 11.38 0.32
CA HIS A 279 3.41 12.23 -0.69
C HIS A 279 4.55 11.46 -1.37
N ILE A 280 4.52 11.37 -2.70
CA ILE A 280 5.54 10.65 -3.48
C ILE A 280 6.52 11.67 -4.06
N GLU A 281 7.82 11.47 -3.80
CA GLU A 281 8.89 12.25 -4.42
C GLU A 281 9.14 11.70 -5.83
N LEU A 282 8.49 12.33 -6.81
CA LEU A 282 8.62 11.95 -8.22
C LEU A 282 9.68 12.81 -8.89
N SER A 283 10.57 12.20 -9.67
CA SER A 283 11.36 12.94 -10.65
C SER A 283 10.48 13.48 -11.77
N LYS A 284 10.95 14.50 -12.49
CA LYS A 284 10.21 15.12 -13.59
C LYS A 284 9.70 14.10 -14.64
N PRO A 285 10.50 13.11 -15.09
CA PRO A 285 10.01 12.07 -15.99
C PRO A 285 8.92 11.18 -15.38
N GLU A 286 9.05 10.80 -14.11
CA GLU A 286 8.07 9.95 -13.42
C GLU A 286 6.75 10.70 -13.21
N ALA A 287 6.82 11.95 -12.75
CA ALA A 287 5.67 12.86 -12.65
C ALA A 287 4.95 13.00 -14.00
N THR A 288 5.71 13.15 -15.09
CA THR A 288 5.14 13.18 -16.44
C THR A 288 4.39 11.89 -16.78
N ALA A 289 4.98 10.73 -16.51
CA ALA A 289 4.36 9.44 -16.81
C ALA A 289 3.09 9.18 -15.98
N VAL A 290 3.05 9.65 -14.73
CA VAL A 290 1.86 9.57 -13.87
C VAL A 290 0.76 10.49 -14.41
N LEU A 291 1.08 11.73 -14.78
CA LEU A 291 0.12 12.65 -15.40
C LEU A 291 -0.45 12.08 -16.70
N ASP A 292 0.39 11.52 -17.56
CA ASP A 292 -0.06 10.94 -18.83
C ASP A 292 -1.03 9.76 -18.59
N ARG A 293 -0.78 8.90 -17.58
CA ARG A 293 -1.72 7.84 -17.16
C ARG A 293 -3.05 8.42 -16.67
N ILE A 294 -3.03 9.47 -15.84
CA ILE A 294 -4.25 10.13 -15.32
C ILE A 294 -5.05 10.80 -16.43
N VAL A 295 -4.40 11.52 -17.35
CA VAL A 295 -5.07 12.14 -18.52
C VAL A 295 -5.71 11.06 -19.39
N GLN A 296 -4.97 9.98 -19.64
CA GLN A 296 -5.47 8.88 -20.45
C GLN A 296 -6.69 8.21 -19.80
N ALA A 297 -6.68 8.02 -18.48
CA ALA A 297 -7.83 7.57 -17.71
C ALA A 297 -9.07 8.48 -17.84
N ALA A 298 -8.85 9.80 -17.84
CA ALA A 298 -9.94 10.77 -17.86
C ALA A 298 -10.77 10.74 -19.15
N LYS A 299 -10.25 10.14 -20.24
CA LYS A 299 -11.00 9.98 -21.50
C LYS A 299 -12.25 9.13 -21.33
N ASP A 300 -12.17 8.13 -20.46
CA ASP A 300 -13.21 7.13 -20.27
C ASP A 300 -14.02 7.37 -18.98
N VAL A 301 -13.67 8.40 -18.20
CA VAL A 301 -14.26 8.68 -16.89
C VAL A 301 -14.76 10.13 -16.81
N PRO A 302 -16.06 10.37 -17.05
CA PRO A 302 -16.62 11.72 -17.07
C PRO A 302 -16.44 12.52 -15.77
N SER A 303 -16.51 11.88 -14.61
CA SER A 303 -16.34 12.57 -13.31
C SER A 303 -14.89 12.91 -12.98
N LEU A 304 -13.94 12.04 -13.34
CA LEU A 304 -12.53 12.39 -13.27
C LEU A 304 -12.25 13.54 -14.23
N LEU A 305 -12.75 13.47 -15.46
CA LEU A 305 -12.61 14.57 -16.42
C LEU A 305 -13.16 15.88 -15.86
N GLN A 306 -14.34 15.83 -15.22
CA GLN A 306 -14.94 16.97 -14.54
C GLN A 306 -14.09 17.48 -13.38
N CYS A 307 -13.52 16.59 -12.56
CA CYS A 307 -12.64 16.96 -11.47
C CYS A 307 -11.34 17.59 -12.01
N LEU A 308 -10.62 16.94 -12.92
CA LEU A 308 -9.39 17.46 -13.52
C LEU A 308 -9.61 18.80 -14.23
N PHE A 309 -10.79 18.99 -14.85
CA PHE A 309 -11.21 20.26 -15.44
C PHE A 309 -11.35 21.39 -14.40
N TRP A 310 -11.84 21.08 -13.20
CA TRP A 310 -11.89 22.03 -12.09
C TRP A 310 -10.52 22.28 -11.47
N ILE A 311 -9.70 21.24 -11.32
CA ILE A 311 -8.34 21.43 -10.76
C ILE A 311 -7.49 22.29 -11.70
N GLY A 312 -7.56 22.09 -13.01
CA GLY A 312 -6.90 22.96 -14.00
C GLY A 312 -7.39 24.42 -14.00
N ARG A 313 -8.41 24.76 -13.20
CA ARG A 313 -8.87 26.14 -12.93
C ARG A 313 -8.58 26.61 -11.51
N GLY A 314 -7.76 25.89 -10.75
CA GLY A 314 -7.48 26.19 -9.35
C GLY A 314 -8.69 25.99 -8.43
N LYS A 315 -9.63 25.12 -8.83
CA LYS A 315 -10.93 24.91 -8.15
C LYS A 315 -11.11 23.47 -7.64
N PRO A 316 -10.15 22.87 -6.92
CA PRO A 316 -10.20 21.45 -6.52
C PRO A 316 -11.37 21.12 -5.58
N HIS A 317 -11.95 22.11 -4.89
CA HIS A 317 -13.12 21.92 -4.02
C HIS A 317 -14.43 21.61 -4.78
N PHE A 318 -14.46 21.80 -6.10
CA PHE A 318 -15.57 21.37 -6.96
C PHE A 318 -15.42 19.92 -7.44
N CYS A 319 -14.29 19.27 -7.16
CA CYS A 319 -14.19 17.85 -7.37
C CYS A 319 -15.10 17.10 -6.40
N ALA A 320 -15.67 15.99 -6.88
CA ALA A 320 -16.38 15.09 -5.99
C ALA A 320 -15.39 14.56 -4.90
N PRO A 321 -15.82 14.45 -3.62
CA PRO A 321 -14.93 14.14 -2.48
C PRO A 321 -14.15 12.83 -2.62
N ASN A 322 -14.63 11.96 -3.48
CA ASN A 322 -14.11 10.65 -3.76
C ASN A 322 -12.80 10.71 -4.61
N HIS A 323 -12.54 11.81 -5.33
CA HIS A 323 -11.30 11.99 -6.09
C HIS A 323 -10.10 12.44 -5.24
N HIS A 324 -10.22 12.47 -3.91
CA HIS A 324 -9.22 13.06 -3.00
C HIS A 324 -7.78 12.57 -3.23
N GLU A 325 -7.55 11.27 -3.41
CA GLU A 325 -6.21 10.72 -3.65
C GLU A 325 -5.63 11.19 -4.98
N ILE A 326 -6.43 11.18 -6.06
CA ILE A 326 -6.00 11.64 -7.38
C ILE A 326 -5.77 13.15 -7.38
N ILE A 327 -6.61 13.92 -6.67
CA ILE A 327 -6.42 15.35 -6.45
C ILE A 327 -5.11 15.60 -5.72
N GLN A 328 -4.80 14.84 -4.66
CA GLN A 328 -3.56 15.01 -3.90
C GLN A 328 -2.33 14.73 -4.76
N ILE A 329 -2.30 13.62 -5.51
CA ILE A 329 -1.21 13.32 -6.45
C ILE A 329 -1.05 14.46 -7.44
N TYR A 330 -2.15 14.86 -8.06
CA TYR A 330 -2.14 15.82 -9.14
C TYR A 330 -1.71 17.21 -8.66
N CYS A 331 -2.31 17.70 -7.57
CA CYS A 331 -1.93 18.96 -6.95
C CYS A 331 -0.48 18.92 -6.44
N GLY A 332 -0.02 17.78 -5.92
CA GLY A 332 1.37 17.58 -5.51
C GLY A 332 2.34 17.70 -6.69
N ILE A 333 2.06 17.01 -7.80
CA ILE A 333 2.86 17.08 -9.03
C ILE A 333 2.90 18.51 -9.56
N LEU A 334 1.76 19.20 -9.64
CA LEU A 334 1.74 20.59 -10.11
C LEU A 334 2.46 21.55 -9.18
N ALA A 335 2.39 21.34 -7.87
CA ALA A 335 3.11 22.16 -6.91
C ALA A 335 4.63 21.97 -7.05
N ALA A 336 5.09 20.74 -7.32
CA ALA A 336 6.50 20.41 -7.55
C ALA A 336 7.00 20.85 -8.93
N TYR A 337 6.14 20.76 -9.96
CA TYR A 337 6.44 21.09 -11.36
C TYR A 337 5.39 22.02 -11.97
N PRO A 338 5.35 23.31 -11.58
CA PRO A 338 4.34 24.26 -12.07
C PRO A 338 4.31 24.40 -13.59
N GLU A 339 5.45 24.19 -14.26
CA GLU A 339 5.54 24.22 -15.72
C GLU A 339 4.73 23.11 -16.43
N MET A 340 4.30 22.06 -15.70
CA MET A 340 3.45 21.01 -16.26
C MET A 340 1.96 21.38 -16.32
N GLU A 341 1.55 22.44 -15.61
CA GLU A 341 0.14 22.84 -15.49
C GLU A 341 -0.49 23.17 -16.86
N GLU A 342 0.23 23.91 -17.71
CA GLU A 342 -0.24 24.27 -19.05
C GLU A 342 -0.41 23.03 -19.93
N ARG A 343 0.61 22.16 -19.97
CA ARG A 343 0.57 20.91 -20.74
C ARG A 343 -0.63 20.07 -20.34
N PHE A 344 -0.87 19.92 -19.03
CA PHE A 344 -1.98 19.13 -18.55
C PHE A 344 -3.33 19.77 -18.86
N THR A 345 -3.48 21.07 -18.61
CA THR A 345 -4.72 21.79 -18.87
C THR A 345 -5.11 21.68 -20.35
N MET A 346 -4.13 21.76 -21.25
CA MET A 346 -4.34 21.50 -22.67
C MET A 346 -4.76 20.05 -22.96
N ALA A 347 -4.11 19.08 -22.32
CA ALA A 347 -4.42 17.67 -22.51
C ALA A 347 -5.85 17.33 -22.07
N ILE A 348 -6.31 17.88 -20.94
CA ILE A 348 -7.70 17.74 -20.47
C ILE A 348 -8.67 18.46 -21.40
N ALA A 349 -8.36 19.68 -21.83
CA ALA A 349 -9.21 20.41 -22.77
C ALA A 349 -9.38 19.68 -24.12
N ALA A 350 -8.37 18.93 -24.55
CA ALA A 350 -8.41 18.12 -25.76
C ALA A 350 -9.32 16.88 -25.67
N ILE A 351 -9.61 16.39 -24.46
CA ILE A 351 -10.58 15.29 -24.25
C ILE A 351 -12.01 15.79 -24.49
N GLY A 352 -12.30 17.06 -24.13
CA GLY A 352 -13.60 17.71 -24.31
C GLY A 352 -14.09 18.41 -23.04
N GLN A 353 -15.13 19.24 -23.17
CA GLN A 353 -15.80 19.81 -22.00
C GLN A 353 -16.76 18.77 -21.39
N PRO A 354 -16.77 18.60 -20.06
CA PRO A 354 -17.79 17.78 -19.40
C PRO A 354 -19.21 18.28 -19.74
N ALA A 355 -20.17 17.37 -19.93
CA ALA A 355 -21.55 17.71 -20.31
C ALA A 355 -22.22 18.73 -19.34
N ASP A 356 -21.87 18.68 -18.05
CA ASP A 356 -22.43 19.56 -17.00
C ASP A 356 -21.61 20.83 -16.72
N ALA A 357 -20.43 21.00 -17.31
CA ALA A 357 -19.58 22.18 -17.09
C ALA A 357 -20.19 23.48 -17.67
N SER A 358 -21.18 23.37 -18.55
CA SER A 358 -21.94 24.50 -19.10
C SER A 358 -23.04 25.01 -18.17
N ASN A 359 -23.46 24.21 -17.17
CA ASN A 359 -24.57 24.51 -16.25
C ASN A 359 -24.14 24.69 -14.77
N ALA A 360 -22.89 24.39 -14.42
CA ALA A 360 -22.36 24.63 -13.09
C ALA A 360 -22.12 26.14 -12.87
N ASN A 361 -23.19 26.84 -12.53
CA ASN A 361 -23.18 28.26 -12.18
C ASN A 361 -22.25 28.48 -10.96
N GLU A 362 -21.31 29.43 -11.07
CA GLU A 362 -20.42 29.85 -9.97
C GLU A 362 -21.18 30.37 -8.72
N SER A 363 -22.50 30.48 -8.78
CA SER A 363 -23.40 31.02 -7.76
C SER A 363 -24.09 29.97 -6.87
N ALA A 364 -23.87 28.67 -7.05
CA ALA A 364 -24.63 27.63 -6.35
C ALA A 364 -24.01 27.11 -5.04
N VAL A 365 -22.89 27.66 -4.57
CA VAL A 365 -22.27 27.24 -3.30
C VAL A 365 -21.92 28.48 -2.46
N THR A 366 -22.87 28.88 -1.60
CA THR A 366 -22.63 29.69 -0.40
C THR A 366 -22.90 28.85 0.83
#